data_AF-A0AAV1U3B5-F1
#
_entry.id   AF-A0AAV1U3B5-F1
#
_cell.length_a   1.000
_cell.length_b   1.000
_cell.length_c   1.000
_cell.angle_alpha   90.00
_cell.angle_beta   90.00
_cell.angle_gamma   90.00
#
_symmetry.space_group_name_H-M   'P 1'
#
loop_
_entity.id
_entity.type
_entity.pdbx_description
1 polymer ?
#
loop_
_entity_poly.entity_id
_entity_poly.type
_entity_poly.pdbx_seq_one_letter_code
_entity_poly.pdbx_strand_id
1 'polypeptide(L)'
;MKISAATLIGIGTFLQHLHLVQVAGQDFDDNEFTSFSDSSHVEASTFAPALNNITLNVTNGGDANMLASSDLLPVEVGDGTPSEFRALDPPSHLFERTKAMMSLCPPKYLDPSVIKNRAIPTNNWWGNIIAHDSNAAIQPIWSNPYSLQMVVDKAPFGMSASYPYRSRFSGGSSGNNGAVKYYAHGMVREFLFSAEELTGRKPNFQVIDWADQGVTVKFTASSSGGSMVSDIVSGMVYASMKYSGLTPRLVSATAISTVNGRPFGGRVRGSKFEIVYNSGQKWVVFALSSDGRTAKDITLAADGTSSLKSTSVFDGVLRVAVVLEDSWLSTLEKHKSCIVQAANVDLRDDSSYVFRWKTMGDCSSGLLHFAMKHHAETLVTSSGVDPAILCGKSRKHSRYPKTSIRPVKLHRASPGSSAS
;
A
#
# COMPACT_ATOMS: atom_id res chain seq x y z
N MET A 1 -14.00 -67.72 -22.28
CA MET A 1 -12.59 -67.35 -22.03
C MET A 1 -12.43 -65.85 -22.29
N LYS A 2 -11.76 -65.14 -21.38
CA LYS A 2 -11.54 -63.67 -21.25
C LYS A 2 -12.55 -62.89 -20.39
N ILE A 3 -11.94 -62.22 -19.41
CA ILE A 3 -12.43 -61.32 -18.37
C ILE A 3 -12.35 -59.88 -18.90
N SER A 4 -13.22 -58.97 -18.46
CA SER A 4 -12.77 -57.67 -17.92
C SER A 4 -13.87 -56.92 -17.15
N ALA A 5 -13.45 -56.30 -16.05
CA ALA A 5 -14.24 -55.51 -15.11
C ALA A 5 -13.75 -54.04 -15.10
N ALA A 6 -14.72 -53.13 -14.96
CA ALA A 6 -14.76 -51.89 -14.16
C ALA A 6 -13.61 -50.83 -14.14
N THR A 7 -14.07 -49.56 -14.22
CA THR A 7 -13.59 -48.31 -13.57
C THR A 7 -12.45 -47.49 -14.20
N LEU A 8 -12.73 -46.26 -14.66
CA LEU A 8 -12.15 -45.01 -14.12
C LEU A 8 -12.76 -43.71 -14.71
N ILE A 9 -12.74 -42.66 -13.90
CA ILE A 9 -13.24 -41.29 -14.06
C ILE A 9 -12.35 -40.44 -14.99
N GLY A 10 -12.93 -39.46 -15.71
CA GLY A 10 -12.18 -38.49 -16.50
C GLY A 10 -12.94 -37.17 -16.73
N ILE A 11 -12.58 -36.17 -15.93
CA ILE A 11 -12.98 -34.76 -16.00
C ILE A 11 -12.45 -34.12 -17.29
N GLY A 12 -13.25 -33.29 -17.96
CA GLY A 12 -12.70 -32.36 -18.96
C GLY A 12 -13.75 -31.63 -19.78
N THR A 13 -14.09 -30.40 -19.41
CA THR A 13 -14.39 -29.29 -20.33
C THR A 13 -14.65 -28.03 -19.50
N PHE A 14 -13.71 -27.08 -19.45
CA PHE A 14 -13.98 -25.63 -19.33
C PHE A 14 -12.65 -24.88 -19.49
N LEU A 15 -12.30 -24.55 -20.74
CA LEU A 15 -11.21 -23.64 -21.08
C LEU A 15 -11.49 -23.06 -22.49
N GLN A 16 -12.36 -22.06 -22.54
CA GLN A 16 -12.47 -21.15 -23.69
C GLN A 16 -12.70 -19.73 -23.15
N HIS A 17 -11.61 -18.95 -23.12
CA HIS A 17 -11.51 -17.54 -23.49
C HIS A 17 -10.28 -16.91 -22.83
N LEU A 18 -9.13 -17.08 -23.49
CA LEU A 18 -7.99 -16.18 -23.37
C LEU A 18 -7.74 -15.62 -24.77
N HIS A 19 -8.09 -14.34 -24.97
CA HIS A 19 -7.62 -13.59 -26.13
C HIS A 19 -6.16 -13.20 -25.85
N LEU A 20 -5.21 -13.84 -26.53
CA LEU A 20 -3.87 -13.29 -26.71
C LEU A 20 -3.96 -12.20 -27.77
N VAL A 21 -3.59 -10.97 -27.41
CA VAL A 21 -3.23 -9.95 -28.38
C VAL A 21 -1.79 -10.23 -28.81
N GLN A 22 -1.61 -10.54 -30.09
CA GLN A 22 -0.33 -10.76 -30.73
C GLN A 22 0.27 -9.39 -31.08
N VAL A 23 1.37 -9.02 -30.45
CA VAL A 23 2.16 -7.84 -30.84
C VAL A 23 3.09 -8.27 -31.96
N ALA A 24 2.93 -7.67 -33.14
CA ALA A 24 3.78 -7.89 -34.30
C ALA A 24 5.22 -7.43 -34.01
N GLY A 25 6.19 -8.29 -34.32
CA GLY A 25 7.61 -7.93 -34.32
C GLY A 25 7.93 -7.05 -35.52
N GLN A 26 8.72 -6.00 -35.30
CA GLN A 26 9.46 -5.34 -36.36
C GLN A 26 10.84 -6.00 -36.43
N ASP A 27 11.18 -6.48 -37.63
CA ASP A 27 12.53 -6.87 -38.03
C ASP A 27 13.48 -5.67 -37.88
N PHE A 28 14.66 -5.91 -37.32
CA PHE A 28 15.80 -4.99 -37.38
C PHE A 28 16.88 -5.63 -38.24
N ASP A 29 17.20 -4.96 -39.35
CA ASP A 29 18.31 -5.30 -40.23
C ASP A 29 19.65 -5.08 -39.50
N ASP A 30 20.47 -6.13 -39.50
CA ASP A 30 21.88 -6.12 -39.13
C ASP A 30 22.70 -5.44 -40.25
N ASN A 31 23.13 -4.19 -40.06
CA ASN A 31 24.41 -3.65 -40.58
C ASN A 31 24.58 -2.15 -40.27
N GLU A 32 25.22 -1.82 -39.15
CA GLU A 32 26.13 -0.66 -39.08
C GLU A 32 27.04 -0.74 -37.85
N PHE A 33 28.25 -1.24 -38.04
CA PHE A 33 29.33 -1.12 -37.07
C PHE A 33 29.93 0.28 -37.19
N THR A 34 29.75 1.12 -36.17
CA THR A 34 30.55 2.34 -35.98
C THR A 34 31.39 2.21 -34.71
N SER A 35 32.71 2.23 -34.91
CA SER A 35 33.73 2.17 -33.87
C SER A 35 33.80 3.48 -33.10
N PHE A 36 33.62 3.44 -31.77
CA PHE A 36 33.93 4.57 -30.90
C PHE A 36 35.41 4.54 -30.50
N SER A 37 36.13 5.62 -30.82
CA SER A 37 37.48 5.90 -30.38
C SER A 37 37.48 6.28 -28.89
N ASP A 38 38.34 5.61 -28.14
CA ASP A 38 38.60 5.80 -26.71
C ASP A 38 39.47 7.05 -26.50
N SER A 39 38.83 8.22 -26.39
CA SER A 39 39.48 9.44 -25.87
C SER A 39 38.44 10.51 -25.51
N SER A 40 37.87 10.42 -24.30
CA SER A 40 37.32 11.61 -23.64
C SER A 40 37.57 11.50 -22.13
N HIS A 41 38.36 12.44 -21.63
CA HIS A 41 38.57 12.67 -20.20
C HIS A 41 37.22 12.91 -19.51
N VAL A 42 36.88 12.07 -18.53
CA VAL A 42 35.76 12.31 -17.63
C VAL A 42 36.24 13.23 -16.51
N GLU A 43 35.99 14.54 -16.64
CA GLU A 43 36.07 15.46 -15.50
C GLU A 43 34.86 15.22 -14.60
N ALA A 44 35.11 14.72 -13.39
CA ALA A 44 34.08 14.63 -12.35
C ALA A 44 33.86 16.03 -11.76
N SER A 45 32.73 16.66 -12.10
CA SER A 45 32.33 17.93 -11.47
C SER A 45 31.95 17.69 -9.99
N THR A 46 32.88 17.98 -9.08
CA THR A 46 32.60 18.12 -7.65
C THR A 46 31.83 19.42 -7.40
N PHE A 47 30.50 19.34 -7.31
CA PHE A 47 29.69 20.42 -6.76
C PHE A 47 29.64 20.28 -5.23
N ALA A 48 30.49 21.05 -4.53
CA ALA A 48 30.30 21.32 -3.11
C ALA A 48 29.24 22.42 -2.95
N PRO A 49 28.29 22.32 -1.99
CA PRO A 49 27.32 23.38 -1.74
C PRO A 49 27.98 24.59 -1.07
N ALA A 50 27.57 25.80 -1.50
CA ALA A 50 28.03 27.06 -0.92
C ALA A 50 27.27 27.37 0.39
N LEU A 51 28.02 27.65 1.46
CA LEU A 51 27.49 28.09 2.76
C LEU A 51 27.18 29.60 2.69
N ASN A 52 25.91 30.00 2.73
CA ASN A 52 25.55 31.41 2.83
C ASN A 52 25.31 31.80 4.30
N ASN A 53 26.22 32.60 4.86
CA ASN A 53 26.04 33.31 6.12
C ASN A 53 24.92 34.36 5.97
N ILE A 54 23.81 34.19 6.68
CA ILE A 54 22.81 35.26 6.85
C ILE A 54 22.83 35.71 8.31
N THR A 55 23.35 36.91 8.53
CA THR A 55 23.27 37.67 9.78
C THR A 55 21.83 38.16 9.95
N LEU A 56 21.12 37.70 11.00
CA LEU A 56 19.78 38.17 11.34
C LEU A 56 19.87 39.45 12.19
N ASN A 57 19.40 40.57 11.65
CA ASN A 57 19.08 41.77 12.42
C ASN A 57 17.69 41.61 13.04
N VAL A 58 17.63 41.62 14.37
CA VAL A 58 16.40 41.66 15.17
C VAL A 58 15.99 43.11 15.38
N THR A 59 14.77 43.48 15.00
CA THR A 59 14.09 44.66 15.56
C THR A 59 12.75 44.25 16.16
N ASN A 60 12.61 44.52 17.45
CA ASN A 60 11.41 44.35 18.27
C ASN A 60 10.34 45.40 17.95
N GLY A 61 9.07 44.99 18.03
CA GLY A 61 7.91 45.88 18.14
C GLY A 61 6.62 45.07 18.36
N GLY A 62 6.00 45.19 19.53
CA GLY A 62 4.80 44.46 19.93
C GLY A 62 3.48 45.12 19.54
N ASP A 63 2.37 44.35 19.55
CA ASP A 63 1.30 44.42 20.56
C ASP A 63 0.01 43.67 20.16
N ALA A 64 -0.54 42.97 21.17
CA ALA A 64 -1.93 42.71 21.54
C ALA A 64 -2.99 42.03 20.62
N ASN A 65 -3.34 40.78 21.02
CA ASN A 65 -4.68 40.21 21.31
C ASN A 65 -5.92 40.51 20.42
N MET A 66 -6.54 39.43 19.90
CA MET A 66 -8.00 39.19 19.97
C MET A 66 -8.34 37.69 19.79
N LEU A 67 -9.25 37.21 20.65
CA LEU A 67 -9.80 35.85 20.74
C LEU A 67 -10.72 35.50 19.55
N ALA A 68 -10.59 34.29 19.00
CA ALA A 68 -11.68 33.61 18.29
C ALA A 68 -11.53 32.08 18.33
N SER A 69 -12.70 31.44 18.28
CA SER A 69 -13.04 30.06 18.65
C SER A 69 -12.40 28.94 17.82
N SER A 70 -12.28 27.79 18.47
CA SER A 70 -11.94 26.46 17.97
C SER A 70 -12.81 25.98 16.82
N ASP A 71 -12.19 25.63 15.69
CA ASP A 71 -12.65 24.58 14.78
C ASP A 71 -11.50 24.08 13.87
N LEU A 72 -11.63 22.82 13.48
CA LEU A 72 -10.67 21.92 12.84
C LEU A 72 -9.86 22.52 11.66
N LEU A 73 -8.54 22.65 11.82
CA LEU A 73 -7.60 22.80 10.71
C LEU A 73 -6.87 21.47 10.44
N PRO A 74 -6.54 21.15 9.17
CA PRO A 74 -5.72 19.98 8.87
C PRO A 74 -4.34 20.17 9.49
N VAL A 75 -3.86 19.15 10.19
CA VAL A 75 -2.47 19.12 10.68
C VAL A 75 -1.55 19.16 9.48
N GLU A 76 -0.98 20.34 9.20
CA GLU A 76 0.12 20.52 8.26
C GLU A 76 1.29 19.65 8.73
N VAL A 77 1.68 18.71 7.89
CA VAL A 77 2.93 17.96 8.06
C VAL A 77 4.05 18.85 7.51
N GLY A 78 4.39 19.90 8.25
CA GLY A 78 5.27 20.96 7.74
C GLY A 78 6.14 21.67 8.78
N ASP A 79 6.13 21.28 10.05
CA ASP A 79 6.92 21.99 11.09
C ASP A 79 8.28 21.33 11.40
N GLY A 80 8.87 20.67 10.40
CA GLY A 80 10.28 20.29 10.44
C GLY A 80 11.11 21.37 9.78
N THR A 81 12.21 21.79 10.40
CA THR A 81 13.24 22.61 9.75
C THR A 81 13.49 22.08 8.34
N PRO A 82 13.39 22.90 7.28
CA PRO A 82 13.56 22.42 5.92
C PRO A 82 14.92 21.75 5.79
N SER A 83 14.96 20.55 5.20
CA SER A 83 16.20 19.99 4.66
C SER A 83 16.92 21.08 3.86
N GLU A 84 18.21 21.30 4.14
CA GLU A 84 19.06 22.29 3.44
C GLU A 84 19.16 22.02 1.93
N PHE A 85 18.76 20.85 1.47
CA PHE A 85 18.68 20.49 0.06
C PHE A 85 17.35 20.92 -0.55
N ARG A 86 17.24 22.19 -0.95
CA ARG A 86 16.16 22.65 -1.84
C ARG A 86 16.65 22.65 -3.28
N ALA A 87 15.92 21.95 -4.15
CA ALA A 87 16.10 22.11 -5.59
C ALA A 87 15.78 23.56 -5.96
N LEU A 88 16.73 24.26 -6.57
CA LEU A 88 16.48 25.58 -7.14
C LEU A 88 15.58 25.44 -8.37
N ASP A 89 14.74 26.44 -8.59
CA ASP A 89 13.97 26.53 -9.83
C ASP A 89 14.93 26.47 -11.03
N PRO A 90 14.64 25.65 -12.05
CA PRO A 90 15.47 25.61 -13.24
C PRO A 90 15.50 26.99 -13.90
N PRO A 91 16.67 27.46 -14.37
CA PRO A 91 16.83 28.79 -14.93
C PRO A 91 15.95 28.96 -16.17
N SER A 92 15.13 30.01 -16.17
CA SER A 92 14.15 30.29 -17.23
C SER A 92 14.77 30.57 -18.60
N HIS A 93 16.06 30.90 -18.66
CA HIS A 93 16.78 31.10 -19.91
C HIS A 93 17.24 29.79 -20.56
N LEU A 94 17.32 28.69 -19.81
CA LEU A 94 17.62 27.36 -20.35
C LEU A 94 16.33 26.54 -20.58
N PHE A 95 15.31 26.74 -19.74
CA PHE A 95 14.08 25.97 -19.77
C PHE A 95 12.85 26.89 -19.79
N GLU A 96 12.14 26.91 -20.91
CA GLU A 96 10.87 27.62 -21.02
C GLU A 96 9.80 26.94 -20.16
N ARG A 97 9.13 27.73 -19.31
CA ARG A 97 8.02 27.23 -18.48
C ARG A 97 6.81 26.98 -19.38
N THR A 98 6.32 25.74 -19.42
CA THR A 98 5.16 25.38 -20.24
C THR A 98 4.08 24.65 -19.45
N LYS A 99 2.85 24.80 -19.91
CA LYS A 99 1.66 24.07 -19.44
C LYS A 99 1.23 22.97 -20.41
N ALA A 100 1.97 22.78 -21.51
CA ALA A 100 1.64 21.84 -22.58
C ALA A 100 1.45 20.39 -22.08
N MET A 101 2.15 19.98 -21.02
CA MET A 101 2.01 18.63 -20.46
C MET A 101 0.62 18.38 -19.83
N MET A 102 -0.11 19.41 -19.41
CA MET A 102 -1.43 19.23 -18.79
C MET A 102 -2.48 18.67 -19.76
N SER A 103 -2.32 18.85 -21.08
CA SER A 103 -3.24 18.30 -22.07
C SER A 103 -2.86 16.90 -22.56
N LEU A 104 -1.61 16.45 -22.39
CA LEU A 104 -1.13 15.18 -22.94
C LEU A 104 -1.60 13.98 -22.13
N CYS A 105 -1.43 14.01 -20.81
CA CYS A 105 -1.84 12.94 -19.90
C CYS A 105 -2.14 13.53 -18.51
N PRO A 106 -3.28 14.21 -18.33
CA PRO A 106 -3.61 14.80 -17.03
C PRO A 106 -3.77 13.69 -15.98
N PRO A 107 -3.12 13.83 -14.80
CA PRO A 107 -3.33 12.90 -13.69
C PRO A 107 -4.82 12.79 -13.35
N LYS A 108 -5.31 11.57 -13.21
CA LYS A 108 -6.70 11.28 -12.86
C LYS A 108 -6.88 11.06 -11.38
N TYR A 109 -8.12 11.20 -10.94
CA TYR A 109 -8.55 10.92 -9.57
C TYR A 109 -7.83 11.75 -8.50
N LEU A 110 -7.14 12.84 -8.84
CA LEU A 110 -6.61 13.74 -7.81
C LEU A 110 -7.74 14.61 -7.25
N ASP A 111 -7.71 14.86 -5.95
CA ASP A 111 -8.54 15.89 -5.37
C ASP A 111 -8.15 17.27 -5.93
N PRO A 112 -9.11 18.11 -6.37
CA PRO A 112 -8.80 19.43 -6.90
C PRO A 112 -7.99 20.31 -5.93
N SER A 113 -8.14 20.12 -4.62
CA SER A 113 -7.43 20.88 -3.58
C SER A 113 -5.93 20.58 -3.50
N VAL A 114 -5.46 19.44 -4.02
CA VAL A 114 -4.03 19.09 -4.03
C VAL A 114 -3.34 19.42 -5.36
N ILE A 115 -4.12 19.67 -6.40
CA ILE A 115 -3.62 20.07 -7.73
C ILE A 115 -3.04 21.49 -7.63
N LYS A 116 -1.85 21.73 -8.18
CA LYS A 116 -1.05 22.98 -8.15
C LYS A 116 -0.48 23.38 -6.77
N ASN A 117 -0.99 22.84 -5.68
CA ASN A 117 -0.48 23.12 -4.33
C ASN A 117 0.69 22.21 -3.95
N ARG A 118 0.84 21.07 -4.65
CA ARG A 118 1.91 20.11 -4.42
C ARG A 118 2.34 19.44 -5.72
N ALA A 119 3.63 19.18 -5.86
CA ALA A 119 4.15 18.42 -6.98
C ALA A 119 3.58 16.99 -7.00
N ILE A 120 3.02 16.59 -8.14
CA ILE A 120 2.45 15.26 -8.34
C ILE A 120 3.58 14.34 -8.78
N PRO A 121 3.87 13.24 -8.05
CA PRO A 121 4.98 12.37 -8.40
C PRO A 121 4.62 11.46 -9.58
N THR A 122 5.52 11.35 -10.55
CA THR A 122 5.28 10.64 -11.83
C THR A 122 5.82 9.21 -11.87
N ASN A 123 6.84 8.90 -11.07
CA ASN A 123 7.53 7.60 -11.06
C ASN A 123 7.42 6.90 -9.70
N ASN A 124 6.37 7.22 -8.93
CA ASN A 124 6.15 6.59 -7.63
C ASN A 124 5.46 5.23 -7.79
N TRP A 125 5.66 4.34 -6.82
CA TRP A 125 5.16 2.95 -6.85
C TRP A 125 3.63 2.85 -6.90
N TRP A 126 2.93 3.92 -6.54
CA TRP A 126 1.47 4.04 -6.61
C TRP A 126 0.96 4.81 -7.84
N GLY A 127 1.84 5.21 -8.77
CA GLY A 127 1.50 6.02 -9.94
C GLY A 127 0.37 5.44 -10.80
N ASN A 128 0.18 4.12 -10.81
CA ASN A 128 -0.93 3.44 -11.48
C ASN A 128 -2.31 3.97 -11.08
N ILE A 129 -2.48 4.51 -9.87
CA ILE A 129 -3.75 5.07 -9.41
C ILE A 129 -4.12 6.30 -10.23
N ILE A 130 -3.15 7.15 -10.58
CA ILE A 130 -3.37 8.46 -11.21
C ILE A 130 -3.04 8.46 -12.72
N ALA A 131 -2.27 7.49 -13.21
CA ALA A 131 -1.82 7.39 -14.60
C ALA A 131 -2.76 6.55 -15.49
N HIS A 132 -3.94 6.19 -15.00
CA HIS A 132 -4.84 5.26 -15.66
C HIS A 132 -5.47 5.83 -16.95
N ASP A 133 -5.26 5.19 -18.10
CA ASP A 133 -5.91 5.54 -19.37
C ASP A 133 -7.19 4.71 -19.63
N SER A 134 -8.16 5.31 -20.32
CA SER A 134 -9.42 4.66 -20.74
C SER A 134 -10.31 4.03 -19.63
N ASN A 135 -11.40 3.36 -20.01
CA ASN A 135 -12.41 2.72 -19.13
C ASN A 135 -11.94 1.38 -18.52
N ALA A 136 -10.64 1.08 -18.55
CA ALA A 136 -10.07 -0.13 -17.98
C ALA A 136 -10.07 -0.13 -16.43
N ALA A 137 -9.68 -1.25 -15.83
CA ALA A 137 -9.49 -1.34 -14.39
C ALA A 137 -8.15 -0.70 -13.97
N ILE A 138 -8.16 0.07 -12.87
CA ILE A 138 -6.92 0.59 -12.28
C ILE A 138 -5.99 -0.60 -11.99
N GLN A 139 -4.77 -0.54 -12.53
CA GLN A 139 -3.78 -1.59 -12.34
C GLN A 139 -3.33 -1.66 -10.88
N PRO A 140 -3.02 -2.86 -10.35
CA PRO A 140 -2.58 -2.97 -8.96
C PRO A 140 -1.32 -2.14 -8.65
N ILE A 141 -1.23 -1.68 -7.42
CA ILE A 141 -0.02 -1.09 -6.83
C ILE A 141 0.59 -2.07 -5.84
N TRP A 142 1.89 -1.95 -5.62
CA TRP A 142 2.67 -2.92 -4.84
C TRP A 142 3.24 -2.25 -3.60
N SER A 143 2.43 -2.19 -2.53
CA SER A 143 2.91 -1.67 -1.25
C SER A 143 3.88 -2.65 -0.57
N ASN A 144 3.79 -3.94 -0.88
CA ASN A 144 4.53 -5.03 -0.26
C ASN A 144 4.22 -5.17 1.26
N PRO A 145 3.87 -6.38 1.75
CA PRO A 145 3.72 -7.63 1.00
C PRO A 145 2.42 -7.68 0.18
N TYR A 146 1.55 -6.68 0.29
CA TYR A 146 0.28 -6.65 -0.42
C TYR A 146 0.42 -6.07 -1.83
N SER A 147 -0.36 -6.63 -2.75
CA SER A 147 -0.81 -5.92 -3.94
C SER A 147 -2.19 -5.33 -3.65
N LEU A 148 -2.41 -4.07 -4.02
CA LEU A 148 -3.67 -3.37 -3.77
C LEU A 148 -4.27 -2.90 -5.09
N GLN A 149 -5.60 -2.97 -5.21
CA GLN A 149 -6.31 -2.51 -6.39
C GLN A 149 -7.50 -1.63 -6.00
N MET A 150 -7.59 -0.45 -6.60
CA MET A 150 -8.75 0.43 -6.47
C MET A 150 -9.78 -0.01 -7.50
N VAL A 151 -10.86 -0.63 -7.04
CA VAL A 151 -11.92 -1.22 -7.85
C VAL A 151 -12.98 -0.15 -8.12
N VAL A 152 -12.83 0.56 -9.23
CA VAL A 152 -13.73 1.64 -9.69
C VAL A 152 -14.35 1.35 -11.07
N ASP A 153 -14.03 0.19 -11.63
CA ASP A 153 -14.44 -0.34 -12.93
C ASP A 153 -15.71 -1.19 -12.83
N LYS A 154 -15.82 -2.02 -11.78
CA LYS A 154 -16.94 -2.96 -11.62
C LYS A 154 -17.35 -3.12 -10.15
N ALA A 155 -18.65 -3.14 -9.90
CA ALA A 155 -19.19 -3.40 -8.57
C ALA A 155 -18.90 -4.84 -8.08
N PRO A 156 -18.76 -5.06 -6.75
CA PRO A 156 -18.76 -4.05 -5.69
C PRO A 156 -17.51 -3.16 -5.77
N PHE A 157 -17.71 -1.83 -5.70
CA PHE A 157 -16.61 -0.88 -5.79
C PHE A 157 -15.86 -0.79 -4.46
N GLY A 158 -14.56 -0.49 -4.52
CA GLY A 158 -13.79 -0.23 -3.31
C GLY A 158 -12.30 -0.50 -3.44
N MET A 159 -11.67 -1.02 -2.38
CA MET A 159 -10.23 -1.31 -2.36
C MET A 159 -9.97 -2.78 -2.05
N SER A 160 -9.29 -3.48 -2.95
CA SER A 160 -8.86 -4.85 -2.73
C SER A 160 -7.42 -4.93 -2.22
N ALA A 161 -7.18 -5.87 -1.31
CA ALA A 161 -5.88 -6.32 -0.86
C ALA A 161 -5.70 -7.81 -1.12
N SER A 162 -4.51 -8.16 -1.60
CA SER A 162 -4.13 -9.53 -1.91
C SER A 162 -2.69 -9.81 -1.50
N TYR A 163 -2.39 -11.06 -1.18
CA TYR A 163 -1.05 -11.54 -0.86
C TYR A 163 -0.48 -12.34 -2.06
N PRO A 164 0.13 -11.68 -3.05
CA PRO A 164 0.45 -12.25 -4.36
C PRO A 164 1.50 -13.38 -4.32
N TYR A 165 2.27 -13.52 -3.24
CA TYR A 165 3.31 -14.54 -3.15
C TYR A 165 2.78 -15.96 -3.42
N ARG A 166 1.54 -16.27 -3.02
CA ARG A 166 0.93 -17.59 -3.22
C ARG A 166 0.46 -17.85 -4.67
N SER A 167 0.17 -16.78 -5.42
CA SER A 167 -0.19 -16.86 -6.83
C SER A 167 1.01 -16.61 -7.75
N ARG A 168 2.23 -16.57 -7.18
CA ARG A 168 3.45 -16.39 -7.94
C ARG A 168 3.79 -17.66 -8.72
N PHE A 169 4.01 -17.49 -10.01
CA PHE A 169 4.55 -18.51 -10.89
C PHE A 169 5.79 -17.98 -11.61
N SER A 170 6.64 -18.88 -12.06
CA SER A 170 7.85 -18.57 -12.82
C SER A 170 7.85 -19.37 -14.11
N GLY A 171 8.44 -18.81 -15.17
CA GLY A 171 8.50 -19.49 -16.45
C GLY A 171 9.62 -18.97 -17.34
N GLY A 172 9.76 -19.66 -18.47
CA GLY A 172 10.79 -19.42 -19.48
C GLY A 172 12.20 -19.83 -19.06
N SER A 173 13.01 -20.22 -20.04
CA SER A 173 14.45 -20.39 -19.87
C SER A 173 15.13 -19.05 -20.06
N SER A 174 15.94 -18.63 -19.09
CA SER A 174 16.75 -17.41 -19.21
C SER A 174 18.02 -17.60 -20.03
N GLY A 175 18.39 -18.84 -20.36
CA GLY A 175 19.72 -19.17 -20.91
C GLY A 175 20.84 -19.23 -19.86
N ASN A 176 20.57 -18.83 -18.61
CA ASN A 176 21.56 -18.79 -17.53
C ASN A 176 21.34 -19.94 -16.52
N ASN A 177 21.99 -21.09 -16.73
CA ASN A 177 22.19 -22.17 -15.73
C ASN A 177 21.04 -22.38 -14.70
N GLY A 178 19.81 -22.61 -15.19
CA GLY A 178 18.66 -22.92 -14.33
C GLY A 178 17.95 -21.71 -13.71
N ALA A 179 18.32 -20.48 -14.06
CA ALA A 179 17.55 -19.29 -13.73
C ALA A 179 16.29 -19.19 -14.61
N VAL A 180 15.17 -18.80 -14.00
CA VAL A 180 13.90 -18.55 -14.70
C VAL A 180 13.95 -17.21 -15.43
N LYS A 181 13.30 -17.11 -16.59
CA LYS A 181 13.26 -15.86 -17.37
C LYS A 181 12.40 -14.78 -16.71
N TYR A 182 11.30 -15.18 -16.08
CA TYR A 182 10.39 -14.26 -15.41
C TYR A 182 9.71 -14.89 -14.20
N TYR A 183 9.20 -14.01 -13.34
CA TYR A 183 8.15 -14.32 -12.38
C TYR A 183 6.94 -13.43 -12.67
N ALA A 184 5.75 -13.96 -12.42
CA ALA A 184 4.50 -13.23 -12.55
C ALA A 184 3.56 -13.61 -11.42
N HIS A 185 2.57 -12.77 -11.17
CA HIS A 185 1.58 -12.94 -10.13
C HIS A 185 0.19 -12.84 -10.74
N GLY A 186 -0.73 -13.70 -10.30
CA GLY A 186 -2.14 -13.55 -10.63
C GLY A 186 -2.73 -12.31 -9.96
N MET A 187 -3.45 -11.48 -10.72
CA MET A 187 -4.23 -10.37 -10.19
C MET A 187 -5.54 -10.92 -9.61
N VAL A 188 -5.52 -11.24 -8.32
CA VAL A 188 -6.69 -11.75 -7.59
C VAL A 188 -7.16 -10.66 -6.63
N ARG A 189 -8.47 -10.57 -6.38
CA ARG A 189 -9.07 -9.68 -5.37
C ARG A 189 -9.39 -10.51 -4.12
N GLU A 190 -8.38 -10.84 -3.31
CA GLU A 190 -8.53 -11.84 -2.22
C GLU A 190 -9.37 -11.33 -1.05
N PHE A 191 -9.19 -10.06 -0.70
CA PHE A 191 -10.02 -9.35 0.28
C PHE A 191 -10.37 -7.98 -0.31
N LEU A 192 -11.64 -7.58 -0.27
CA LEU A 192 -12.12 -6.31 -0.81
C LEU A 192 -12.92 -5.57 0.25
N PHE A 193 -12.41 -4.39 0.63
CA PHE A 193 -13.16 -3.39 1.37
C PHE A 193 -14.16 -2.71 0.44
N SER A 194 -15.45 -2.88 0.73
CA SER A 194 -16.54 -2.21 0.03
C SER A 194 -17.59 -1.76 1.05
N ALA A 195 -18.72 -1.25 0.56
CA ALA A 195 -19.90 -0.92 1.36
C ALA A 195 -21.17 -1.24 0.56
N GLU A 196 -22.29 -1.45 1.25
CA GLU A 196 -23.58 -1.70 0.60
C GLU A 196 -23.94 -0.58 -0.37
N GLU A 197 -23.67 0.66 0.02
CA GLU A 197 -23.92 1.86 -0.76
C GLU A 197 -23.05 1.95 -2.03
N LEU A 198 -22.00 1.12 -2.13
CA LEU A 198 -21.06 1.05 -3.26
C LEU A 198 -21.26 -0.19 -4.16
N THR A 199 -22.43 -0.83 -4.09
CA THR A 199 -22.77 -2.00 -4.91
C THR A 199 -23.50 -1.65 -6.21
N GLY A 200 -24.34 -0.60 -6.20
CA GLY A 200 -25.18 -0.24 -7.35
C GLY A 200 -24.77 1.06 -8.06
N ARG A 201 -23.96 1.91 -7.44
CA ARG A 201 -23.53 3.21 -7.99
C ARG A 201 -22.04 3.39 -7.81
N LYS A 202 -21.37 3.87 -8.87
CA LYS A 202 -19.94 4.18 -8.84
C LYS A 202 -19.66 5.31 -7.84
N PRO A 203 -18.73 5.13 -6.88
CA PRO A 203 -18.33 6.19 -5.97
C PRO A 203 -17.57 7.29 -6.69
N ASN A 204 -17.54 8.49 -6.09
CA ASN A 204 -16.46 9.44 -6.36
C ASN A 204 -15.19 8.91 -5.69
N PHE A 205 -14.18 8.59 -6.49
CA PHE A 205 -12.88 8.06 -6.05
C PHE A 205 -11.80 9.11 -6.27
N GLN A 206 -11.03 9.40 -5.22
CA GLN A 206 -9.98 10.42 -5.25
C GLN A 206 -8.75 9.99 -4.43
N VAL A 207 -7.56 10.39 -4.88
CA VAL A 207 -6.33 10.53 -4.11
C VAL A 207 -6.36 11.91 -3.48
N ILE A 208 -6.25 11.95 -2.15
CA ILE A 208 -6.44 13.19 -1.37
C ILE A 208 -5.16 13.66 -0.67
N ASP A 209 -4.14 12.81 -0.54
CA ASP A 209 -2.84 13.15 0.04
C ASP A 209 -1.77 12.10 -0.35
N TRP A 210 -0.49 12.42 -0.16
CA TRP A 210 0.63 11.48 -0.31
C TRP A 210 1.83 11.83 0.57
N ALA A 211 2.83 10.96 0.60
CA ALA A 211 4.12 11.17 1.25
C ALA A 211 5.22 10.42 0.46
N ASP A 212 6.48 10.52 0.88
CA ASP A 212 7.57 9.74 0.26
C ASP A 212 7.26 8.25 0.29
N GLN A 213 6.73 7.79 1.44
CA GLN A 213 6.18 6.46 1.65
C GLN A 213 4.70 6.55 2.03
N GLY A 214 3.84 6.84 1.05
CA GLY A 214 2.41 6.60 1.20
C GLY A 214 1.53 7.38 0.23
N VAL A 215 0.28 6.95 0.13
CA VAL A 215 -0.79 7.64 -0.60
C VAL A 215 -2.12 7.43 0.12
N THR A 216 -2.91 8.49 0.24
CA THR A 216 -4.24 8.43 0.85
C THR A 216 -5.32 8.50 -0.23
N VAL A 217 -6.21 7.51 -0.21
CA VAL A 217 -7.33 7.40 -1.15
C VAL A 217 -8.67 7.49 -0.43
N LYS A 218 -9.68 8.01 -1.11
CA LYS A 218 -11.04 8.19 -0.60
C LYS A 218 -12.06 7.74 -1.65
N PHE A 219 -13.05 7.00 -1.18
CA PHE A 219 -14.26 6.68 -1.93
C PHE A 219 -15.45 7.33 -1.22
N THR A 220 -16.27 8.06 -1.96
CA THR A 220 -17.48 8.71 -1.44
C THR A 220 -18.69 8.15 -2.15
N ALA A 221 -19.65 7.63 -1.38
CA ALA A 221 -20.89 7.09 -1.93
C ALA A 221 -21.80 8.22 -2.42
N SER A 222 -22.15 8.18 -3.71
CA SER A 222 -23.01 9.18 -4.33
C SER A 222 -24.45 9.17 -3.78
N SER A 223 -24.87 8.10 -3.09
CA SER A 223 -26.22 7.94 -2.54
C SER A 223 -26.41 8.53 -1.14
N SER A 224 -25.35 8.56 -0.32
CA SER A 224 -25.44 8.97 1.10
C SER A 224 -24.43 10.03 1.52
N GLY A 225 -23.39 10.30 0.70
CA GLY A 225 -22.25 11.12 1.11
C GLY A 225 -21.30 10.42 2.11
N GLY A 226 -21.64 9.22 2.58
CA GLY A 226 -20.76 8.38 3.39
C GLY A 226 -19.47 8.07 2.64
N SER A 227 -18.38 7.88 3.38
CA SER A 227 -17.06 7.71 2.78
C SER A 227 -16.24 6.60 3.42
N MET A 228 -15.30 6.08 2.64
CA MET A 228 -14.26 5.19 3.12
C MET A 228 -12.90 5.69 2.67
N VAL A 229 -11.94 5.76 3.59
CA VAL A 229 -10.61 6.35 3.40
C VAL A 229 -9.55 5.32 3.76
N SER A 230 -8.53 5.17 2.91
CA SER A 230 -7.39 4.30 3.18
C SER A 230 -6.09 5.07 3.02
N ASP A 231 -5.28 5.02 4.08
CA ASP A 231 -3.87 5.38 4.01
C ASP A 231 -3.07 4.15 3.60
N ILE A 232 -2.41 4.22 2.45
CA ILE A 232 -1.67 3.12 1.87
C ILE A 232 -0.18 3.40 2.00
N VAL A 233 0.53 2.53 2.73
CA VAL A 233 1.95 2.70 3.03
C VAL A 233 2.75 1.48 2.58
N SER A 234 3.89 1.71 1.94
CA SER A 234 4.82 0.66 1.55
C SER A 234 5.29 -0.10 2.79
N GLY A 235 5.21 -1.42 2.82
CA GLY A 235 5.55 -2.25 3.97
C GLY A 235 4.46 -2.38 5.03
N MET A 236 3.25 -1.84 4.84
CA MET A 236 2.19 -1.95 5.84
C MET A 236 1.82 -3.41 6.13
N VAL A 237 1.68 -3.75 7.43
CA VAL A 237 1.27 -5.11 7.85
C VAL A 237 -0.24 -5.30 7.74
N TYR A 238 -1.01 -4.22 7.87
CA TYR A 238 -2.46 -4.23 7.74
C TYR A 238 -2.88 -3.31 6.61
N ALA A 239 -3.72 -3.80 5.71
CA ALA A 239 -4.53 -2.91 4.88
C ALA A 239 -5.66 -2.36 5.75
N SER A 240 -5.85 -1.04 5.75
CA SER A 240 -6.76 -0.36 6.67
C SER A 240 -7.76 0.49 5.90
N MET A 241 -9.01 0.49 6.33
CA MET A 241 -10.07 1.31 5.74
C MET A 241 -10.89 1.97 6.85
N LYS A 242 -10.90 3.30 6.89
CA LYS A 242 -11.73 4.09 7.80
C LYS A 242 -13.07 4.37 7.14
N TYR A 243 -14.15 3.91 7.75
CA TYR A 243 -15.52 4.13 7.30
C TYR A 243 -16.16 5.29 8.08
N SER A 244 -16.99 6.06 7.38
CA SER A 244 -17.88 7.06 7.97
C SER A 244 -19.23 7.05 7.25
N GLY A 245 -20.32 6.81 7.97
CA GLY A 245 -21.68 6.83 7.40
C GLY A 245 -21.94 5.79 6.31
N LEU A 246 -21.24 4.65 6.33
CA LEU A 246 -21.38 3.56 5.36
C LEU A 246 -21.64 2.22 6.05
N THR A 247 -22.20 1.26 5.32
CA THR A 247 -22.45 -0.11 5.79
C THR A 247 -21.38 -1.05 5.21
N PRO A 248 -20.32 -1.43 5.97
CA PRO A 248 -19.22 -2.21 5.42
C PRO A 248 -19.66 -3.52 4.77
N ARG A 249 -19.08 -3.83 3.60
CA ARG A 249 -19.24 -5.09 2.91
C ARG A 249 -17.86 -5.63 2.56
N LEU A 250 -17.46 -6.70 3.23
CA LEU A 250 -16.18 -7.37 3.06
C LEU A 250 -16.37 -8.51 2.06
N VAL A 251 -15.67 -8.45 0.93
CA VAL A 251 -15.89 -9.36 -0.20
C VAL A 251 -14.60 -10.14 -0.47
N SER A 252 -14.73 -11.41 -0.82
CA SER A 252 -13.63 -12.24 -1.29
C SER A 252 -13.92 -12.81 -2.67
N ALA A 253 -12.86 -12.99 -3.47
CA ALA A 253 -12.91 -13.78 -4.70
C ALA A 253 -13.08 -15.30 -4.44
N THR A 254 -12.86 -15.76 -3.21
CA THR A 254 -12.93 -17.17 -2.82
C THR A 254 -14.01 -17.38 -1.76
N ALA A 255 -14.65 -18.56 -1.74
CA ALA A 255 -15.67 -18.85 -0.73
C ALA A 255 -15.10 -18.86 0.68
N ILE A 256 -15.86 -18.30 1.63
CA ILE A 256 -15.52 -18.29 3.05
C ILE A 256 -15.96 -19.63 3.64
N SER A 257 -15.03 -20.35 4.28
CA SER A 257 -15.31 -21.63 4.94
C SER A 257 -15.71 -21.44 6.39
N THR A 258 -14.97 -20.61 7.13
CA THR A 258 -15.26 -20.36 8.55
C THR A 258 -15.00 -18.92 8.94
N VAL A 259 -15.75 -18.45 9.92
CA VAL A 259 -15.46 -17.20 10.65
C VAL A 259 -15.37 -17.55 12.14
N ASN A 260 -14.25 -17.19 12.77
CA ASN A 260 -13.96 -17.51 14.18
C ASN A 260 -14.09 -19.02 14.49
N GLY A 261 -13.60 -19.87 13.58
CA GLY A 261 -13.64 -21.33 13.71
C GLY A 261 -15.02 -21.96 13.54
N ARG A 262 -16.08 -21.18 13.30
CA ARG A 262 -17.44 -21.67 13.06
C ARG A 262 -17.71 -21.75 11.56
N PRO A 263 -18.47 -22.76 11.08
CA PRO A 263 -18.89 -22.82 9.68
C PRO A 263 -19.51 -21.51 9.23
N PHE A 264 -19.16 -21.09 8.01
CA PHE A 264 -19.62 -19.82 7.48
C PHE A 264 -21.15 -19.81 7.29
N GLY A 265 -21.81 -18.83 7.89
CA GLY A 265 -23.25 -18.65 7.85
C GLY A 265 -23.74 -17.74 8.97
N GLY A 266 -24.98 -17.25 8.86
CA GLY A 266 -25.63 -16.48 9.91
C GLY A 266 -24.97 -15.13 10.21
N ARG A 267 -25.00 -14.71 11.48
CA ARG A 267 -24.48 -13.42 11.97
C ARG A 267 -23.40 -13.67 13.02
N VAL A 268 -22.35 -12.86 12.98
CA VAL A 268 -21.27 -12.84 13.97
C VAL A 268 -21.07 -11.41 14.46
N ARG A 269 -20.97 -11.23 15.78
CA ARG A 269 -20.71 -9.95 16.42
C ARG A 269 -19.37 -9.99 17.14
N GLY A 270 -18.60 -8.92 17.02
CA GLY A 270 -17.36 -8.72 17.76
C GLY A 270 -16.50 -7.64 17.11
N SER A 271 -15.26 -7.55 17.57
CA SER A 271 -14.26 -6.61 17.06
C SER A 271 -13.03 -7.29 16.44
N LYS A 272 -13.01 -8.63 16.43
CA LYS A 272 -11.99 -9.48 15.80
C LYS A 272 -12.68 -10.62 15.05
N PHE A 273 -12.28 -10.82 13.79
CA PHE A 273 -12.81 -11.89 12.95
C PHE A 273 -11.67 -12.62 12.24
N GLU A 274 -11.52 -13.91 12.54
CA GLU A 274 -10.61 -14.81 11.82
C GLU A 274 -11.40 -15.47 10.69
N ILE A 275 -11.12 -15.04 9.46
CA ILE A 275 -11.80 -15.48 8.25
C ILE A 275 -10.90 -16.48 7.54
N VAL A 276 -11.41 -17.69 7.30
CA VAL A 276 -10.71 -18.75 6.57
C VAL A 276 -11.47 -19.04 5.29
N TYR A 277 -10.77 -19.00 4.16
CA TYR A 277 -11.32 -19.35 2.86
C TYR A 277 -11.19 -20.85 2.59
N ASN A 278 -11.99 -21.38 1.66
CA ASN A 278 -11.91 -22.80 1.27
C ASN A 278 -10.58 -23.19 0.62
N SER A 279 -9.79 -22.20 0.19
CA SER A 279 -8.41 -22.38 -0.28
C SER A 279 -7.38 -22.55 0.85
N GLY A 280 -7.81 -22.50 2.13
CA GLY A 280 -6.96 -22.55 3.31
C GLY A 280 -6.30 -21.22 3.68
N GLN A 281 -6.46 -20.16 2.87
CA GLN A 281 -5.96 -18.83 3.23
C GLN A 281 -6.74 -18.26 4.41
N LYS A 282 -6.01 -17.68 5.36
CA LYS A 282 -6.55 -17.07 6.57
C LYS A 282 -6.26 -15.57 6.61
N TRP A 283 -7.26 -14.80 6.99
CA TRP A 283 -7.19 -13.37 7.23
C TRP A 283 -7.74 -13.06 8.62
N VAL A 284 -7.17 -12.05 9.28
CA VAL A 284 -7.75 -11.49 10.50
C VAL A 284 -8.22 -10.07 10.23
N VAL A 285 -9.46 -9.77 10.65
CA VAL A 285 -10.06 -8.44 10.60
C VAL A 285 -10.19 -7.91 12.01
N PHE A 286 -9.74 -6.68 12.24
CA PHE A 286 -9.96 -5.93 13.46
C PHE A 286 -10.86 -4.73 13.19
N ALA A 287 -11.88 -4.53 14.03
CA ALA A 287 -12.76 -3.37 14.01
C ALA A 287 -12.44 -2.46 15.20
N LEU A 288 -12.11 -1.21 14.90
CA LEU A 288 -11.66 -0.21 15.85
C LEU A 288 -12.54 1.04 15.78
N SER A 289 -12.51 1.85 16.85
CA SER A 289 -13.08 3.19 16.87
C SER A 289 -12.47 4.09 15.78
N SER A 290 -13.14 5.20 15.45
CA SER A 290 -12.71 6.12 14.37
C SER A 290 -11.34 6.77 14.58
N ASP A 291 -10.86 6.80 15.82
CA ASP A 291 -9.52 7.24 16.22
C ASP A 291 -8.51 6.08 16.29
N GLY A 292 -8.93 4.83 16.04
CA GLY A 292 -8.09 3.64 16.03
C GLY A 292 -7.65 3.13 17.41
N ARG A 293 -8.09 3.76 18.51
CA ARG A 293 -7.56 3.48 19.85
C ARG A 293 -8.21 2.28 20.55
N THR A 294 -9.51 2.08 20.33
CA THR A 294 -10.28 1.07 21.05
C THR A 294 -10.93 0.07 20.10
N ALA A 295 -11.14 -1.16 20.57
CA ALA A 295 -11.93 -2.13 19.84
C ALA A 295 -13.38 -1.66 19.74
N LYS A 296 -13.98 -1.75 18.56
CA LYS A 296 -15.38 -1.40 18.31
C LYS A 296 -16.11 -2.58 17.72
N ASP A 297 -17.13 -3.06 18.43
CA ASP A 297 -17.94 -4.16 17.94
C ASP A 297 -18.70 -3.77 16.67
N ILE A 298 -18.72 -4.70 15.73
CA ILE A 298 -19.52 -4.68 14.51
C ILE A 298 -20.25 -6.03 14.39
N THR A 299 -21.45 -6.01 13.83
CA THR A 299 -22.19 -7.25 13.51
C THR A 299 -22.13 -7.47 12.01
N LEU A 300 -21.53 -8.58 11.60
CA LEU A 300 -21.41 -9.00 10.21
C LEU A 300 -22.34 -10.18 9.97
N ALA A 301 -23.12 -10.13 8.89
CA ALA A 301 -23.94 -11.22 8.40
C ALA A 301 -23.32 -11.83 7.14
N ALA A 302 -23.46 -13.13 6.96
CA ALA A 302 -23.14 -13.77 5.68
C ALA A 302 -24.01 -13.19 4.56
N ASP A 303 -23.38 -12.86 3.44
CA ASP A 303 -24.01 -12.33 2.24
C ASP A 303 -23.52 -13.15 1.03
N GLY A 304 -24.27 -14.18 0.67
CA GLY A 304 -23.80 -15.23 -0.24
C GLY A 304 -22.72 -16.13 0.39
N THR A 305 -21.84 -16.70 -0.42
CA THR A 305 -20.79 -17.65 0.02
C THR A 305 -19.41 -17.01 0.21
N SER A 306 -19.23 -15.76 -0.20
CA SER A 306 -17.93 -15.09 -0.24
C SER A 306 -17.94 -13.65 0.26
N SER A 307 -19.01 -13.21 0.94
CA SER A 307 -19.07 -11.85 1.48
C SER A 307 -19.65 -11.82 2.90
N LEU A 308 -19.17 -10.87 3.70
CA LEU A 308 -19.69 -10.50 5.02
C LEU A 308 -20.19 -9.05 4.93
N LYS A 309 -21.47 -8.83 5.24
CA LYS A 309 -22.09 -7.51 5.22
C LYS A 309 -22.42 -7.05 6.64
N SER A 310 -22.01 -5.83 7.00
CA SER A 310 -22.43 -5.21 8.25
C SER A 310 -23.94 -5.04 8.29
N THR A 311 -24.54 -5.25 9.45
CA THR A 311 -26.01 -5.17 9.58
C THR A 311 -26.50 -3.76 9.89
N SER A 312 -25.58 -2.81 10.04
CA SER A 312 -25.83 -1.39 10.27
C SER A 312 -24.67 -0.55 9.72
N VAL A 313 -24.90 0.76 9.62
CA VAL A 313 -23.85 1.75 9.39
C VAL A 313 -22.75 1.61 10.44
N PHE A 314 -21.50 1.84 10.04
CA PHE A 314 -20.31 1.76 10.87
C PHE A 314 -19.41 2.98 10.66
N ASP A 315 -19.11 3.67 11.75
CA ASP A 315 -18.08 4.70 11.83
C ASP A 315 -16.88 4.15 12.61
N GLY A 316 -15.77 3.90 11.93
CA GLY A 316 -14.62 3.27 12.56
C GLY A 316 -13.57 2.83 11.56
N VAL A 317 -12.56 2.09 12.02
CA VAL A 317 -11.50 1.55 11.16
C VAL A 317 -11.59 0.04 11.12
N LEU A 318 -11.65 -0.52 9.91
CA LEU A 318 -11.44 -1.94 9.67
C LEU A 318 -10.01 -2.15 9.20
N ARG A 319 -9.26 -3.00 9.89
CA ARG A 319 -7.90 -3.40 9.51
C ARG A 319 -7.87 -4.88 9.19
N VAL A 320 -7.28 -5.26 8.06
CA VAL A 320 -7.12 -6.66 7.66
C VAL A 320 -5.64 -7.00 7.53
N ALA A 321 -5.24 -8.17 8.02
CA ALA A 321 -3.93 -8.75 7.78
C ALA A 321 -4.04 -10.21 7.35
N VAL A 322 -3.17 -10.64 6.43
CA VAL A 322 -3.01 -12.05 6.09
C VAL A 322 -2.33 -12.78 7.25
N VAL A 323 -2.84 -13.98 7.59
CA VAL A 323 -2.28 -14.83 8.64
C VAL A 323 -1.60 -16.01 7.97
N LEU A 324 -0.27 -15.96 7.88
CA LEU A 324 0.51 -17.05 7.26
C LEU A 324 0.73 -18.21 8.23
N GLU A 325 0.81 -17.92 9.53
CA GLU A 325 0.91 -18.90 10.61
C GLU A 325 0.05 -18.43 11.78
N ASP A 326 -0.61 -19.36 12.48
CA ASP A 326 -1.49 -19.02 13.62
C ASP A 326 -0.73 -18.34 14.77
N SER A 327 0.58 -18.59 14.88
CA SER A 327 1.49 -17.92 15.82
C SER A 327 1.55 -16.40 15.62
N TRP A 328 1.16 -15.88 14.45
CA TRP A 328 1.15 -14.45 14.16
C TRP A 328 -0.01 -13.72 14.83
N LEU A 329 -1.10 -14.43 15.17
CA LEU A 329 -2.35 -13.81 15.64
C LEU A 329 -2.16 -12.96 16.89
N SER A 330 -1.39 -13.43 17.87
CA SER A 330 -1.12 -12.68 19.10
C SER A 330 -0.31 -11.40 18.83
N THR A 331 0.65 -11.47 17.91
CA THR A 331 1.45 -10.31 17.49
C THR A 331 0.60 -9.32 16.71
N LEU A 332 -0.23 -9.81 15.78
CA LEU A 332 -1.14 -8.96 15.02
C LEU A 332 -2.15 -8.27 15.96
N GLU A 333 -2.70 -9.00 16.91
CA GLU A 333 -3.62 -8.44 17.89
C GLU A 333 -2.96 -7.39 18.79
N LYS A 334 -1.73 -7.64 19.26
CA LYS A 334 -0.98 -6.69 20.09
C LYS A 334 -0.73 -5.34 19.40
N HIS A 335 -0.53 -5.35 18.09
CA HIS A 335 -0.18 -4.15 17.32
C HIS A 335 -1.33 -3.56 16.50
N LYS A 336 -2.56 -4.10 16.62
CA LYS A 336 -3.71 -3.70 15.79
C LYS A 336 -4.10 -2.22 15.94
N SER A 337 -3.83 -1.60 17.08
CA SER A 337 -4.20 -0.20 17.36
C SER A 337 -3.19 0.82 16.83
N CYS A 338 -1.97 0.42 16.42
CA CYS A 338 -1.01 1.35 15.83
C CYS A 338 -1.17 1.37 14.30
N ILE A 339 -1.75 2.45 13.77
CA ILE A 339 -2.12 2.55 12.37
C ILE A 339 -1.16 3.50 11.66
N VAL A 340 -0.37 2.97 10.73
CA VAL A 340 0.50 3.78 9.88
C VAL A 340 -0.33 4.52 8.83
N GLN A 341 -0.03 5.79 8.61
CA GLN A 341 -0.70 6.64 7.64
C GLN A 341 0.24 7.09 6.50
N ALA A 342 1.50 7.34 6.83
CA ALA A 342 2.52 7.77 5.88
C ALA A 342 3.92 7.61 6.49
N ALA A 343 4.95 7.79 5.67
CA ALA A 343 6.29 8.12 6.13
C ALA A 343 6.94 9.16 5.19
N ASN A 344 7.65 10.12 5.78
CA ASN A 344 8.61 10.96 5.05
C ASN A 344 10.02 10.41 5.26
N VAL A 345 10.89 10.63 4.28
CA VAL A 345 12.30 10.27 4.36
C VAL A 345 13.10 11.52 4.72
N ASP A 346 13.78 11.43 5.84
CA ASP A 346 14.72 12.46 6.27
C ASP A 346 16.14 11.95 6.08
N LEU A 347 16.94 12.69 5.31
CA LEU A 347 18.38 12.49 5.29
C LEU A 347 18.96 13.08 6.57
N ARG A 348 19.76 12.30 7.31
CA ARG A 348 20.48 12.81 8.48
C ARG A 348 21.89 13.27 8.13
N ASP A 349 22.53 12.54 7.23
CA ASP A 349 23.86 12.78 6.69
C ASP A 349 24.01 12.05 5.35
N ASP A 350 25.18 12.14 4.73
CA ASP A 350 25.49 11.55 3.41
C ASP A 350 25.42 10.01 3.37
N SER A 351 25.30 9.35 4.52
CA SER A 351 25.33 7.90 4.67
C SER A 351 24.11 7.32 5.37
N SER A 352 23.21 8.16 5.90
CA SER A 352 22.09 7.70 6.71
C SER A 352 20.79 8.47 6.47
N TYR A 353 19.68 7.72 6.47
CA TYR A 353 18.34 8.26 6.35
C TYR A 353 17.41 7.63 7.39
N VAL A 354 16.32 8.32 7.70
CA VAL A 354 15.30 7.89 8.65
C VAL A 354 13.93 7.98 8.01
N PHE A 355 13.08 6.98 8.27
CA PHE A 355 11.65 7.08 8.01
C PHE A 355 10.96 7.74 9.20
N ARG A 356 10.34 8.91 8.96
CA ARG A 356 9.45 9.56 9.92
C ARG A 356 8.02 9.10 9.71
N TRP A 357 7.62 8.09 10.47
CA TRP A 357 6.28 7.52 10.40
C TRP A 357 5.24 8.48 10.98
N LYS A 358 4.19 8.75 10.20
CA LYS A 358 2.93 9.32 10.67
C LYS A 358 2.01 8.17 11.06
N THR A 359 1.52 8.17 12.29
CA THR A 359 0.65 7.12 12.82
C THR A 359 -0.56 7.70 13.56
N MET A 360 -1.66 6.95 13.60
CA MET A 360 -2.81 7.21 14.46
C MET A 360 -3.13 5.98 15.35
N GLY A 361 -4.07 6.16 16.27
CA GLY A 361 -4.47 5.12 17.23
C GLY A 361 -3.54 5.03 18.45
N ASP A 362 -3.42 3.84 19.02
CA ASP A 362 -2.51 3.56 20.14
C ASP A 362 -1.26 2.81 19.63
N CYS A 363 -0.12 3.51 19.68
CA CYS A 363 1.20 3.02 19.29
C CYS A 363 2.11 2.71 20.48
N SER A 364 1.58 2.60 21.69
CA SER A 364 2.34 2.22 22.90
C SER A 364 3.08 0.89 22.75
N SER A 365 2.49 -0.07 22.02
CA SER A 365 3.12 -1.36 21.70
C SER A 365 4.13 -1.30 20.56
N GLY A 366 4.29 -0.17 19.88
CA GLY A 366 5.15 0.03 18.72
C GLY A 366 4.45 -0.23 17.38
N LEU A 367 5.05 0.27 16.29
CA LEU A 367 4.56 0.05 14.93
C LEU A 367 5.08 -1.30 14.42
N LEU A 368 4.16 -2.17 13.99
CA LEU A 368 4.49 -3.41 13.28
C LEU A 368 4.50 -3.14 11.78
N HIS A 369 5.66 -3.33 11.14
CA HIS A 369 5.86 -2.95 9.74
C HIS A 369 6.74 -3.97 9.01
N PHE A 370 6.48 -4.25 7.75
CA PHE A 370 7.39 -5.06 6.93
C PHE A 370 8.57 -4.24 6.45
N ALA A 371 9.76 -4.79 6.58
CA ALA A 371 10.99 -4.25 6.02
C ALA A 371 11.37 -5.06 4.77
N MET A 372 11.82 -4.34 3.74
CA MET A 372 12.51 -4.95 2.61
C MET A 372 13.86 -5.50 3.08
N LYS A 373 14.44 -6.45 2.33
CA LYS A 373 15.71 -7.07 2.68
C LYS A 373 16.81 -6.04 2.94
N HIS A 374 16.99 -5.07 2.04
CA HIS A 374 18.01 -4.04 2.19
C HIS A 374 17.75 -3.15 3.41
N HIS A 375 16.50 -2.83 3.73
CA HIS A 375 16.17 -2.13 4.99
C HIS A 375 16.62 -2.94 6.21
N ALA A 376 16.32 -4.24 6.25
CA ALA A 376 16.68 -5.08 7.38
C ALA A 376 18.21 -5.27 7.55
N GLU A 377 18.96 -5.21 6.46
CA GLU A 377 20.42 -5.37 6.46
C GLU A 377 21.16 -4.08 6.85
N THR A 378 20.56 -2.91 6.66
CA THR A 378 21.16 -1.60 6.98
C THR A 378 20.57 -0.92 8.22
N LEU A 379 19.57 -1.56 8.85
CA LEU A 379 18.87 -1.01 9.98
C LEU A 379 19.76 -0.88 11.22
N VAL A 380 19.81 0.33 11.78
CA VAL A 380 20.45 0.60 13.07
C VAL A 380 19.53 0.19 14.23
N THR A 381 19.79 -0.94 14.86
CA THR A 381 18.94 -1.54 15.92
C THR A 381 19.02 -0.84 17.28
N SER A 382 20.02 0.02 17.50
CA SER A 382 20.19 0.79 18.73
C SER A 382 19.07 1.82 18.99
N SER A 383 18.24 2.09 17.98
CA SER A 383 17.13 3.06 18.04
C SER A 383 15.81 2.47 18.59
N GLY A 384 15.87 1.34 19.29
CA GLY A 384 14.68 0.65 19.78
C GLY A 384 13.96 -0.12 18.67
N VAL A 385 14.68 -0.64 17.69
CA VAL A 385 14.08 -1.48 16.66
C VAL A 385 14.34 -2.94 17.00
N ASP A 386 13.26 -3.69 17.21
CA ASP A 386 13.30 -5.10 17.50
C ASP A 386 12.82 -5.86 16.25
N PRO A 387 13.67 -6.59 15.53
CA PRO A 387 13.21 -7.40 14.41
C PRO A 387 12.33 -8.54 14.94
N ALA A 388 11.01 -8.31 15.02
CA ALA A 388 10.05 -9.34 15.34
C ALA A 388 10.06 -10.38 14.21
N ILE A 389 10.69 -11.53 14.45
CA ILE A 389 10.75 -12.63 13.47
C ILE A 389 9.36 -13.26 13.35
N LEU A 390 8.50 -12.69 12.50
CA LEU A 390 7.41 -13.45 11.89
C LEU A 390 7.99 -14.10 10.61
N CYS A 391 8.85 -15.10 10.80
CA CYS A 391 9.30 -15.93 9.69
C CYS A 391 8.25 -17.01 9.43
N GLY A 392 7.51 -16.88 8.34
CA GLY A 392 6.89 -18.04 7.73
C GLY A 392 7.98 -19.05 7.40
N LYS A 393 7.91 -20.30 7.88
CA LYS A 393 8.81 -21.37 7.42
C LYS A 393 8.57 -21.59 5.92
N SER A 394 9.30 -20.88 5.06
CA SER A 394 9.38 -21.22 3.64
C SER A 394 10.01 -22.61 3.55
N ARG A 395 9.21 -23.62 3.17
CA ARG A 395 9.70 -25.00 2.98
C ARG A 395 10.94 -24.94 2.09
N LYS A 396 12.04 -25.47 2.62
CA LYS A 396 13.34 -25.61 1.93
C LYS A 396 13.16 -26.49 0.69
N HIS A 397 12.93 -25.88 -0.46
CA HIS A 397 13.31 -26.44 -1.76
C HIS A 397 13.62 -25.27 -2.70
N SER A 398 14.81 -25.35 -3.31
CA SER A 398 15.50 -24.37 -4.16
C SER A 398 16.44 -23.38 -3.44
N ARG A 399 17.66 -23.34 -3.98
CA ARG A 399 18.95 -22.86 -3.45
C ARG A 399 19.14 -21.33 -3.61
N TYR A 400 18.06 -20.57 -3.50
CA TYR A 400 18.07 -19.10 -3.58
C TYR A 400 17.27 -18.52 -2.41
N PRO A 401 17.78 -17.52 -1.67
CA PRO A 401 17.00 -16.83 -0.65
C PRO A 401 15.90 -16.03 -1.34
N LYS A 402 14.73 -16.65 -1.46
CA LYS A 402 13.47 -16.05 -1.93
C LYS A 402 13.20 -14.82 -1.06
N THR A 403 13.07 -13.65 -1.69
CA THR A 403 12.81 -12.32 -1.13
C THR A 403 12.17 -12.37 0.27
N SER A 404 13.02 -12.33 1.30
CA SER A 404 12.61 -12.37 2.70
C SER A 404 12.16 -10.97 3.08
N ILE A 405 10.89 -10.67 2.82
CA ILE A 405 10.22 -9.54 3.49
C ILE A 405 10.07 -9.98 4.95
N ARG A 406 10.78 -9.32 5.86
CA ARG A 406 10.71 -9.61 7.29
C ARG A 406 9.89 -8.51 7.96
N PRO A 407 8.89 -8.84 8.78
CA PRO A 407 8.34 -7.84 9.67
C PRO A 407 9.42 -7.42 10.65
N VAL A 408 9.46 -6.13 10.93
CA VAL A 408 10.34 -5.47 11.86
C VAL A 408 9.44 -4.63 12.76
N LYS A 409 9.66 -4.70 14.06
CA LYS A 409 8.94 -3.92 15.05
C LYS A 409 9.77 -2.69 15.38
N LEU A 410 9.21 -1.52 15.14
CA LEU A 410 9.87 -0.24 15.39
C LEU A 410 9.33 0.33 16.72
N HIS A 411 10.18 0.57 17.72
CA HIS A 411 9.80 1.35 18.90
C HIS A 411 10.00 2.85 18.66
N ARG A 412 9.22 3.65 19.40
CA ARG A 412 9.44 5.09 19.54
C ARG A 412 10.62 5.31 20.50
N ALA A 413 11.63 6.06 20.10
CA ALA A 413 12.64 6.55 21.03
C ALA A 413 11.95 7.45 22.08
N SER A 414 12.05 7.09 23.36
CA SER A 414 11.69 8.00 24.45
C SER A 414 12.61 9.23 24.39
N PRO A 415 12.11 10.45 24.66
CA PRO A 415 12.98 11.59 24.83
C PRO A 415 13.87 11.32 26.05
N GLY A 416 15.17 11.16 25.79
CA GLY A 416 16.17 10.94 26.82
C GLY A 416 16.19 12.12 27.77
N SER A 417 15.96 11.82 29.05
CA SER A 417 16.36 12.63 30.19
C SER A 417 17.80 13.10 30.02
N SER A 418 18.02 14.39 30.20
CA SER A 418 19.31 14.96 30.51
C SER A 418 19.96 14.16 31.66
N ALA A 419 21.16 13.65 31.44
CA ALA A 419 22.02 13.15 32.50
C ALA A 419 23.34 13.93 32.46
N SER A 420 23.48 14.78 33.48
CA SER A 420 24.69 15.33 34.15
C SER A 420 25.95 15.56 33.31
#